data_AF-S4PDL4-F1
#
_entry.id   AF-S4PDL4-F1
#
_cell.length_a   1.000
_cell.length_b   1.000
_cell.length_c   1.000
_cell.angle_alpha   90.00
_cell.angle_beta   90.00
_cell.angle_gamma   90.00
#
_symmetry.space_group_name_H-M   'P 1'
#
loop_
_entity.id
_entity.type
_entity.pdbx_description
1 polymer ?
#
loop_
_entity_poly.entity_id
_entity_poly.type
_entity_poly.pdbx_seq_one_letter_code
_entity_poly.pdbx_strand_id
1 'polypeptide(L)'
;MGGVHSEHYHEFRKLCYTAFLHLRRHANLVLNLFSLMTDASVPDIALEPDKAVKKVQDKLRLDLGDEEAVHYLQNLLDMSVTAVMAV
;
A
#
# COMPACT_ATOMS: atom_id res chain seq x y z
N MET A 1 -12.04 8.82 14.13
CA MET A 1 -12.60 9.23 12.82
C MET A 1 -14.09 9.52 12.85
N GLY A 2 -14.89 9.08 13.82
CA GLY A 2 -16.32 9.46 13.90
C GLY A 2 -17.29 8.61 13.06
N GLY A 3 -16.87 7.41 12.64
CA GLY A 3 -17.69 6.50 11.83
C GLY A 3 -17.49 6.69 10.32
N VAL A 4 -18.04 5.76 9.53
CA VAL A 4 -17.84 5.73 8.06
C VAL A 4 -18.55 6.85 7.30
N HIS A 5 -19.47 7.55 7.95
CA HIS A 5 -20.24 8.66 7.38
C HIS A 5 -19.75 10.05 7.85
N SER A 6 -18.68 10.10 8.65
CA SER A 6 -18.15 11.38 9.10
C SER A 6 -17.27 12.03 8.03
N GLU A 7 -17.21 13.37 8.04
CA GLU A 7 -16.28 14.13 7.21
C GLU A 7 -14.82 13.74 7.47
N HIS A 8 -14.48 13.44 8.73
CA HIS A 8 -13.13 13.02 9.09
C HIS A 8 -12.73 11.67 8.46
N TYR A 9 -13.67 10.73 8.27
CA TYR A 9 -13.38 9.48 7.58
C TYR A 9 -13.21 9.70 6.07
N HIS A 10 -14.01 10.58 5.48
CA HIS A 10 -13.84 10.97 4.07
C HIS A 10 -12.48 11.63 3.82
N GLU A 11 -12.04 12.53 4.70
CA GLU A 11 -10.72 13.16 4.58
C GLU A 11 -9.58 12.15 4.77
N PHE A 12 -9.71 11.22 5.73
CA PHE A 12 -8.78 10.12 5.89
C PHE A 12 -8.61 9.31 4.60
N ARG A 13 -9.72 8.89 3.97
CA ARG A 13 -9.68 8.14 2.71
C ARG A 13 -8.94 8.91 1.62
N LYS A 14 -9.25 10.20 1.48
CA LYS A 14 -8.58 11.07 0.51
C LYS A 14 -7.08 11.17 0.75
N LEU A 15 -6.65 11.30 2.01
CA LEU A 15 -5.24 11.28 2.38
C LEU A 15 -4.58 9.94 2.05
N CYS A 16 -5.24 8.81 2.29
CA CYS A 16 -4.73 7.49 1.92
C CYS A 16 -4.50 7.36 0.41
N TYR A 17 -5.46 7.79 -0.42
CA TYR A 17 -5.33 7.75 -1.88
C TYR A 17 -4.18 8.64 -2.36
N THR A 18 -4.11 9.86 -1.84
CA THR A 18 -3.07 10.83 -2.19
C THR A 18 -1.68 10.30 -1.83
N ALA A 19 -1.52 9.79 -0.61
CA ALA A 19 -0.26 9.21 -0.14
C ALA A 19 0.15 8.00 -0.99
N PHE A 20 -0.78 7.11 -1.31
CA PHE A 20 -0.49 5.93 -2.14
C PHE A 20 -0.02 6.30 -3.54
N LEU A 21 -0.68 7.27 -4.19
CA LEU A 21 -0.24 7.77 -5.50
C LEU A 21 1.14 8.43 -5.42
N HIS A 22 1.43 9.22 -4.38
CA HIS A 22 2.76 9.80 -4.20
C HIS A 22 3.84 8.73 -4.01
N LEU A 23 3.59 7.70 -3.20
CA LEU A 23 4.54 6.61 -3.01
C LEU A 23 4.79 5.84 -4.32
N ARG A 24 3.73 5.58 -5.11
CA ARG A 24 3.83 4.94 -6.43
C ARG A 24 4.71 5.70 -7.40
N ARG A 25 4.65 7.03 -7.42
CA ARG A 25 5.52 7.88 -8.26
C ARG A 25 7.00 7.73 -7.94
N HIS A 26 7.33 7.35 -6.71
CA HIS A 26 8.70 7.12 -6.25
C HIS A 26 9.04 5.63 -6.09
N ALA A 27 8.25 4.72 -6.69
CA ALA A 27 8.40 3.28 -6.53
C ALA A 27 9.79 2.77 -6.91
N ASN A 28 10.38 3.26 -8.00
CA ASN A 28 11.72 2.82 -8.44
C ASN A 28 12.79 3.01 -7.36
N LEU A 29 12.75 4.15 -6.64
CA LEU A 29 13.69 4.41 -5.54
C LEU A 29 13.47 3.41 -4.41
N VAL A 30 12.20 3.22 -4.00
CA VAL A 30 11.84 2.26 -2.93
C VAL A 30 12.29 0.85 -3.31
N LEU A 31 12.01 0.39 -4.53
CA LEU A 31 12.37 -0.94 -5.00
C LEU A 31 13.89 -1.12 -5.04
N ASN A 32 14.64 -0.14 -5.53
CA ASN A 32 16.11 -0.19 -5.54
C ASN A 32 16.69 -0.28 -4.13
N LEU A 33 16.13 0.45 -3.16
CA LEU A 33 16.56 0.33 -1.76
C LEU A 33 16.30 -1.08 -1.23
N PHE A 34 15.13 -1.68 -1.52
CA PHE A 34 14.86 -3.07 -1.13
C PHE A 34 15.75 -4.08 -1.86
N SER A 35 16.13 -3.84 -3.11
CA SER A 35 17.09 -4.68 -3.85
C SER A 35 18.48 -4.64 -3.20
N LEU A 36 18.89 -3.51 -2.63
CA LEU A 36 20.15 -3.42 -1.88
C LEU A 36 20.10 -4.10 -0.51
N MET A 37 18.90 -4.38 0.01
CA MET A 37 18.68 -5.01 1.31
C MET A 37 18.58 -6.54 1.23
N THR A 38 18.64 -7.15 0.05
CA THR A 38 18.49 -8.61 -0.13
C THR A 38 19.57 -9.42 0.60
N ASP A 39 20.78 -8.87 0.71
CA ASP A 39 21.91 -9.48 1.41
C ASP A 39 22.04 -9.00 2.86
N ALA A 40 21.12 -8.14 3.32
CA ALA A 40 21.11 -7.67 4.70
C ALA A 40 20.57 -8.74 5.66
N SER A 41 21.03 -8.73 6.91
CA SER A 41 20.59 -9.63 7.97
C SER A 41 19.22 -9.27 8.57
N VAL A 42 18.31 -8.69 7.77
CA VAL A 42 16.93 -8.40 8.17
C VAL A 42 16.13 -9.73 8.14
N PRO A 43 15.57 -10.21 9.27
CA PRO A 43 15.02 -11.56 9.36
C PRO A 43 13.99 -11.93 8.28
N ASP A 44 13.02 -11.06 8.03
CA ASP A 44 11.95 -11.32 7.05
C ASP A 44 12.42 -11.25 5.60
N ILE A 45 13.49 -10.48 5.33
CA ILE A 45 14.11 -10.40 4.00
C ILE A 45 15.01 -11.61 3.78
N ALA A 46 15.85 -11.95 4.76
CA ALA A 46 16.76 -13.10 4.70
C ALA A 46 16.02 -14.44 4.53
N LEU A 47 14.76 -14.52 4.97
CA LEU A 47 13.90 -15.69 4.75
C LEU A 47 13.56 -15.89 3.27
N GLU A 48 13.28 -14.81 2.54
CA GLU A 48 12.89 -14.87 1.12
C GLU A 48 13.42 -13.64 0.34
N PRO A 49 14.75 -13.51 0.15
CA PRO A 49 15.37 -12.29 -0.36
C PRO A 49 14.89 -11.95 -1.77
N ASP A 50 14.79 -12.96 -2.64
CA ASP A 50 14.29 -12.82 -4.02
C ASP A 50 12.82 -12.36 -4.09
N LYS A 51 12.03 -12.63 -3.03
CA LYS A 51 10.61 -12.28 -2.98
C LYS A 51 10.34 -10.96 -2.27
N ALA A 52 11.28 -10.45 -1.47
CA ALA A 52 11.08 -9.22 -0.71
C ALA A 52 10.76 -8.02 -1.63
N VAL A 53 11.58 -7.82 -2.66
CA VAL A 53 11.37 -6.76 -3.67
C VAL A 53 10.05 -6.95 -4.39
N LYS A 54 9.75 -8.18 -4.82
CA LYS A 54 8.52 -8.52 -5.53
C LYS A 54 7.27 -8.25 -4.68
N LYS A 55 7.30 -8.62 -3.39
CA LYS A 55 6.20 -8.34 -2.45
C LYS A 55 5.92 -6.84 -2.34
N VAL A 56 6.95 -6.00 -2.29
CA VAL A 56 6.78 -4.53 -2.26
C VAL A 56 6.20 -4.02 -3.58
N GLN A 57 6.73 -4.49 -4.72
CA GLN A 57 6.23 -4.14 -6.04
C GLN A 57 4.75 -4.51 -6.22
N ASP A 58 4.36 -5.72 -5.81
CA ASP A 58 2.99 -6.22 -5.88
C ASP A 58 2.03 -5.36 -5.03
N LYS A 59 2.50 -4.80 -3.91
CA LYS A 59 1.70 -3.89 -3.07
C LYS A 59 1.56 -2.49 -3.68
N LEU A 60 2.55 -2.03 -4.43
CA LEU A 60 2.50 -0.75 -5.12
C LEU A 60 1.60 -0.77 -6.36
N ARG A 61 1.27 -1.96 -6.89
CA ARG A 61 0.36 -2.18 -8.03
C ARG A 61 0.71 -1.35 -9.27
N LEU A 62 2.00 -1.32 -9.62
CA LEU A 62 2.52 -0.53 -10.75
C LEU A 62 1.95 -0.97 -12.11
N ASP A 63 1.24 -2.10 -12.14
CA ASP A 63 0.43 -2.58 -13.27
C ASP A 63 -0.80 -1.72 -13.56
N LEU A 64 -1.28 -0.93 -12.59
CA LEU A 64 -2.48 -0.12 -12.69
C LEU A 64 -2.18 1.34 -13.01
N GLY A 65 -3.09 2.01 -13.72
CA GLY A 65 -3.11 3.47 -13.83
C GLY A 65 -3.49 4.15 -12.50
N ASP A 66 -3.32 5.48 -12.40
CA ASP A 66 -3.61 6.22 -11.15
C ASP A 66 -5.07 6.06 -10.69
N GLU A 67 -6.05 6.15 -11.60
CA GLU A 67 -7.47 5.98 -11.27
C GLU A 67 -7.78 4.56 -10.78
N GLU A 68 -7.27 3.54 -11.47
CA GLU A 68 -7.44 2.13 -11.11
C GLU A 68 -6.78 1.81 -9.76
N ALA A 69 -5.62 2.41 -9.49
CA ALA A 69 -4.91 2.28 -8.22
C ALA A 69 -5.69 2.88 -7.05
N VAL A 70 -6.38 4.01 -7.27
CA VAL A 70 -7.29 4.60 -6.28
C VAL A 70 -8.47 3.66 -6.01
N HIS A 71 -9.10 3.12 -7.06
CA HIS A 71 -10.20 2.17 -6.91
C HIS A 71 -9.76 0.89 -6.18
N TYR A 72 -8.57 0.37 -6.48
CA TYR A 72 -7.99 -0.76 -5.77
C TYR A 72 -7.84 -0.46 -4.26
N LEU A 73 -7.24 0.68 -3.90
CA LEU A 73 -7.06 1.05 -2.50
C LEU A 73 -8.39 1.34 -1.80
N GLN A 74 -9.36 1.91 -2.51
CA GLN A 74 -10.72 2.09 -2.02
C GLN A 74 -11.35 0.75 -1.62
N ASN A 75 -11.30 -0.25 -2.51
CA ASN A 75 -11.86 -1.57 -2.22
C ASN A 75 -11.18 -2.24 -1.01
N LEU A 76 -9.85 -2.10 -0.90
CA LEU A 76 -9.11 -2.60 0.27
C LEU A 76 -9.57 -1.93 1.58
N LEU A 77 -9.74 -0.60 1.58
CA LEU A 77 -10.21 0.12 2.76
C LEU A 77 -11.63 -0.29 3.13
N ASP A 78 -12.53 -0.38 2.14
CA ASP A 78 -13.93 -0.74 2.37
C ASP A 78 -14.02 -2.19 2.92
N MET A 79 -13.29 -3.15 2.34
CA MET A 79 -13.19 -4.52 2.88
C MET A 79 -12.66 -4.55 4.32
N SER A 80 -11.60 -3.80 4.61
CA SER A 80 -10.98 -3.77 5.94
C SER A 80 -11.94 -3.19 6.98
N VAL A 81 -12.66 -2.12 6.64
CA VAL A 81 -13.62 -1.49 7.54
C VAL A 81 -14.85 -2.36 7.74
N THR A 82 -15.38 -3.00 6.70
CA THR A 82 -16.47 -3.96 6.86
C THR A 82 -16.08 -5.12 7.78
N ALA A 83 -14.86 -5.66 7.65
CA ALA A 83 -14.39 -6.73 8.52
C ALA A 83 -14.29 -6.31 9.99
N VAL A 84 -13.88 -5.06 10.26
CA VAL A 84 -13.75 -4.52 11.62
C VAL A 84 -15.12 -4.14 12.22
N MET A 85 -16.06 -3.67 11.39
CA MET A 85 -17.38 -3.21 11.84
C MET A 85 -18.43 -4.34 11.87
N ALA A 86 -18.12 -5.52 11.35
CA ALA A 86 -18.99 -6.71 11.41
C ALA A 86 -19.01 -7.39 12.80
N VAL A 87 -18.66 -6.65 13.86
CA VAL A 87 -18.66 -7.10 15.26
C VAL A 87 -19.64 -6.26 16.06
#